data_AF-A0A2N2S4P7-F1
#
_entry.id   AF-A0A2N2S4P7-F1
#
_cell.length_a   1.000
_cell.length_b   1.000
_cell.length_c   1.000
_cell.angle_alpha   90.00
_cell.angle_beta   90.00
_cell.angle_gamma   90.00
#
_symmetry.space_group_name_H-M   'P 1'
#
loop_
_entity.id
_entity.type
_entity.pdbx_description
1 polymer ?
#
loop_
_entity_poly.entity_id
_entity_poly.type
_entity_poly.pdbx_seq_one_letter_code
_entity_poly.pdbx_strand_id
1 'polypeptide(L)'
;MGREVELKLSIDRKDVAHLRNHPAVISSRVGKSATHKLISIYYDTPDLKLLDAGISLRIRHISGRWIQTIKSTGSSLTGLHQRKEWEDVIAANHLDYTKILNPDLIKIFANQKFRDALRPIFQTEVRRSEWQLAFDNGDKIELALDLGQLVVDKKSESICEIELELKAGNAGRLFDFALELQRVIPLTLENTSKAQRGYAYFRTEPPVIFKAQLPKLVNNADASSAFKKIAWECINQLQRNEDMVLRGADVEGVHQMRIALRRLRS
;
A
#
# COMPACT_ATOMS: atom_id res chain seq x y z
N MET A 1 -19.84 -0.17 -0.02
CA MET A 1 -18.46 -0.71 0.03
C MET A 1 -17.63 0.06 -0.98
N GLY A 2 -16.66 0.85 -0.52
CA GLY A 2 -15.75 1.55 -1.42
C GLY A 2 -14.62 0.61 -1.85
N ARG A 3 -14.36 0.52 -3.16
CA ARG A 3 -13.11 -0.05 -3.65
C ARG A 3 -12.10 1.08 -3.71
N GLU A 4 -11.14 1.10 -2.80
CA GLU A 4 -10.03 2.05 -2.85
C GLU A 4 -9.07 1.67 -3.97
N VAL A 5 -8.63 2.68 -4.73
CA VAL A 5 -7.65 2.55 -5.81
C VAL A 5 -6.58 3.60 -5.55
N GLU A 6 -5.41 3.17 -5.09
CA GLU A 6 -4.30 4.04 -4.73
C GLU A 6 -3.01 3.62 -5.43
N LEU A 7 -2.18 4.59 -5.81
CA LEU A 7 -0.81 4.39 -6.27
C LEU A 7 0.15 4.87 -5.18
N LYS A 8 1.02 3.99 -4.70
CA LYS A 8 2.01 4.32 -3.67
C LYS A 8 3.41 4.46 -4.26
N LEU A 9 4.10 5.52 -3.86
CA LEU A 9 5.44 5.84 -4.32
C LEU A 9 6.34 6.21 -3.14
N SER A 10 7.60 5.79 -3.20
CA SER A 10 8.62 6.28 -2.27
C SER A 10 9.15 7.65 -2.73
N ILE A 11 9.53 8.48 -1.76
CA ILE A 11 10.15 9.79 -2.01
C ILE A 11 11.30 9.99 -1.02
N ASP A 12 12.41 10.55 -1.48
CA ASP A 12 13.51 10.94 -0.59
C ASP A 12 13.10 12.20 0.20
N ARG A 13 13.48 12.26 1.48
CA ARG A 13 13.17 13.38 2.37
C ARG A 13 13.68 14.71 1.83
N LYS A 14 14.80 14.73 1.09
CA LYS A 14 15.34 15.94 0.46
C LYS A 14 14.42 16.52 -0.62
N ASP A 15 13.58 15.70 -1.23
CA ASP A 15 12.72 16.08 -2.35
C ASP A 15 11.30 16.49 -1.94
N VAL A 16 10.98 16.40 -0.65
CA VAL A 16 9.68 16.82 -0.10
C VAL A 16 9.36 18.29 -0.42
N ALA A 17 10.37 19.17 -0.42
CA ALA A 17 10.18 20.57 -0.77
C ALA A 17 9.81 20.72 -2.25
N HIS A 18 10.42 19.92 -3.14
CA HIS A 18 10.07 19.90 -4.56
C HIS A 18 8.63 19.44 -4.77
N LEU A 19 8.17 18.40 -4.05
CA LEU A 19 6.78 17.94 -4.13
C LEU A 19 5.78 19.05 -3.74
N ARG A 20 6.01 19.72 -2.62
CA ARG A 20 5.10 20.77 -2.12
C ARG A 20 5.00 21.97 -3.06
N ASN A 21 6.07 22.26 -3.77
CA ASN A 21 6.17 23.37 -4.71
C ASN A 21 5.99 22.95 -6.17
N HIS A 22 5.64 21.68 -6.42
CA HIS A 22 5.56 21.15 -7.78
C HIS A 22 4.45 21.88 -8.54
N PRO A 23 4.71 22.42 -9.75
CA PRO A 23 3.72 23.16 -10.53
C PRO A 23 2.40 22.40 -10.70
N ALA A 24 2.46 21.10 -11.03
CA ALA A 24 1.28 20.25 -11.18
C ALA A 24 0.42 20.15 -9.90
N VAL A 25 1.06 20.10 -8.72
CA VAL A 25 0.35 20.08 -7.43
C VAL A 25 -0.29 21.43 -7.18
N ILE A 26 0.43 22.52 -7.44
CA ILE A 26 -0.06 23.89 -7.23
C ILE A 26 -1.24 24.21 -8.16
N SER A 27 -1.17 23.82 -9.43
CA SER A 27 -2.19 24.12 -10.43
C SER A 27 -3.46 23.30 -10.23
N SER A 28 -3.34 22.06 -9.78
CA SER A 28 -4.49 21.14 -9.65
C SER A 28 -5.11 21.14 -8.25
N ARG A 29 -4.46 21.71 -7.23
CA ARG A 29 -5.02 21.70 -5.87
C ARG A 29 -6.29 22.52 -5.75
N VAL A 30 -7.24 21.96 -5.01
CA VAL A 30 -8.48 22.64 -4.60
C VAL A 30 -8.41 22.92 -3.10
N GLY A 31 -8.47 24.19 -2.74
CA GLY A 31 -8.41 24.63 -1.35
C GLY A 31 -7.01 24.52 -0.72
N LYS A 32 -6.97 24.51 0.62
CA LYS A 32 -5.73 24.41 1.40
C LYS A 32 -5.42 22.94 1.68
N SER A 33 -4.14 22.61 1.78
CA SER A 33 -3.71 21.31 2.27
C SER A 33 -4.12 21.12 3.73
N ALA A 34 -4.56 19.92 4.08
CA ALA A 34 -4.76 19.52 5.47
C ALA A 34 -3.51 18.79 5.99
N THR A 35 -3.30 18.78 7.30
CA THR A 35 -2.21 18.00 7.89
C THR A 35 -2.63 17.41 9.22
N HIS A 36 -2.40 16.10 9.36
CA HIS A 36 -2.87 15.30 10.47
C HIS A 36 -1.71 14.51 11.09
N LYS A 37 -1.70 14.39 12.41
CA LYS A 37 -0.89 13.40 13.11
C LYS A 37 -1.69 12.11 13.18
N LEU A 38 -1.14 11.04 12.60
CA LEU A 38 -1.69 9.70 12.58
C LEU A 38 -0.84 8.81 13.49
N ILE A 39 -1.46 8.21 14.49
CA ILE A 39 -0.84 7.16 15.31
C ILE A 39 -1.65 5.90 15.05
N SER A 40 -1.05 4.89 14.42
CA SER A 40 -1.73 3.62 14.14
C SER A 40 -1.04 2.49 14.91
N ILE A 41 -1.81 1.76 15.72
CA ILE A 41 -1.36 0.59 16.47
C ILE A 41 -1.88 -0.65 15.76
N TYR A 42 -0.99 -1.56 15.40
CA TYR A 42 -1.32 -2.80 14.72
C TYR A 42 -1.40 -3.95 15.73
N TYR A 43 -2.40 -4.81 15.55
CA TYR A 43 -2.69 -5.92 16.45
C TYR A 43 -2.57 -7.25 15.72
N ASP A 44 -1.98 -8.23 16.39
CA ASP A 44 -1.96 -9.63 15.97
C ASP A 44 -1.72 -10.56 17.17
N THR A 45 -1.81 -11.86 16.97
CA THR A 45 -1.40 -12.85 17.96
C THR A 45 0.12 -13.00 17.98
N PRO A 46 0.74 -13.55 19.05
CA PRO A 46 2.18 -13.76 19.10
C PRO A 46 2.75 -14.60 17.94
N ASP A 47 1.93 -15.49 17.38
CA ASP A 47 2.25 -16.34 16.22
C ASP A 47 1.82 -15.76 14.86
N LEU A 48 1.27 -14.53 14.85
CA LEU A 48 0.88 -13.77 13.64
C LEU A 48 -0.26 -14.42 12.82
N LYS A 49 -1.31 -14.90 13.49
CA LYS A 49 -2.43 -15.57 12.81
C LYS A 49 -3.23 -14.67 11.87
N LEU A 50 -3.32 -13.36 12.14
CA LEU A 50 -3.98 -12.44 11.21
C LEU A 50 -3.15 -12.29 9.93
N LEU A 51 -1.82 -12.13 10.06
CA LEU A 51 -0.92 -12.15 8.91
C LEU A 51 -1.09 -13.42 8.07
N ASP A 52 -1.11 -14.60 8.71
CA ASP A 52 -1.30 -15.88 8.03
C ASP A 52 -2.64 -15.98 7.30
N ALA A 53 -3.67 -15.32 7.82
CA ALA A 53 -4.98 -15.19 7.18
C ALA A 53 -5.05 -14.08 6.11
N GLY A 54 -3.94 -13.38 5.83
CA GLY A 54 -3.91 -12.24 4.90
C GLY A 54 -4.67 -11.02 5.43
N ILE A 55 -4.77 -10.86 6.75
CA ILE A 55 -5.53 -9.79 7.41
C ILE A 55 -4.57 -8.88 8.17
N SER A 56 -4.81 -7.58 8.11
CA SER A 56 -4.19 -6.60 9.02
C SER A 56 -5.28 -5.88 9.81
N LEU A 57 -5.12 -5.83 11.13
CA LEU A 57 -5.99 -5.12 12.05
C LEU A 57 -5.23 -3.97 12.70
N ARG A 58 -5.81 -2.76 12.68
CA ARG A 58 -5.25 -1.60 13.36
C ARG A 58 -6.31 -0.77 14.05
N ILE A 59 -5.86 -0.05 15.07
CA ILE A 59 -6.53 1.12 15.63
C ILE A 59 -5.72 2.36 15.26
N ARG A 60 -6.37 3.40 14.75
CA ARG A 60 -5.75 4.67 14.38
C ARG A 60 -6.36 5.81 15.18
N HIS A 61 -5.50 6.62 15.80
CA HIS A 61 -5.87 7.93 16.31
C HIS A 61 -5.65 9.00 15.23
N ILE A 62 -6.69 9.76 14.93
CA ILE A 62 -6.65 10.89 13.99
C ILE A 62 -7.66 11.96 14.44
N SER A 63 -7.19 13.19 14.57
CA SER A 63 -8.04 14.36 14.88
C SER A 63 -9.00 14.14 16.06
N GLY A 64 -8.51 13.54 17.15
CA GLY A 64 -9.29 13.29 18.37
C GLY A 64 -10.25 12.10 18.30
N ARG A 65 -10.21 11.31 17.22
CA ARG A 65 -11.06 10.12 17.03
C ARG A 65 -10.22 8.86 16.95
N TRP A 66 -10.82 7.75 17.35
CA TRP A 66 -10.28 6.41 17.18
C TRP A 66 -11.02 5.69 16.07
N ILE A 67 -10.25 5.07 15.19
CA ILE A 67 -10.76 4.38 14.00
C ILE A 67 -10.19 2.97 13.99
N GLN A 68 -11.05 1.96 13.95
CA GLN A 68 -10.65 0.57 13.75
C GLN A 68 -10.71 0.23 12.26
N THR A 69 -9.61 -0.24 11.71
CA THR A 69 -9.55 -0.69 10.31
C THR A 69 -9.15 -2.16 10.25
N ILE A 70 -9.91 -2.95 9.51
CA ILE A 70 -9.50 -4.28 9.06
C ILE A 70 -9.29 -4.22 7.55
N LYS A 71 -8.11 -4.61 7.09
CA LYS A 71 -7.84 -4.84 5.66
C LYS A 71 -7.60 -6.31 5.45
N SER A 72 -8.21 -6.90 4.41
CA SER A 72 -7.88 -8.25 3.95
C SER A 72 -7.15 -8.17 2.61
N THR A 73 -6.30 -9.15 2.33
CA THR A 73 -5.58 -9.28 1.06
C THR A 73 -6.54 -9.10 -0.12
N GLY A 74 -6.19 -8.11 -0.95
CA GLY A 74 -6.63 -8.01 -2.33
C GLY A 74 -5.41 -7.98 -3.24
N SER A 75 -5.57 -7.60 -4.51
CA SER A 75 -4.44 -7.51 -5.43
C SER A 75 -3.63 -6.23 -5.21
N SER A 76 -2.32 -6.34 -5.03
CA SER A 76 -1.36 -5.24 -5.23
C SER A 76 -0.54 -5.53 -6.48
N LEU A 77 -0.57 -4.63 -7.46
CA LEU A 77 0.15 -4.75 -8.72
C LEU A 77 0.74 -3.38 -9.05
N THR A 78 2.04 -3.25 -9.29
CA THR A 78 2.65 -1.98 -9.76
C THR A 78 2.43 -0.75 -8.87
N GLY A 79 2.49 -0.91 -7.55
CA GLY A 79 2.19 0.14 -6.57
C GLY A 79 0.69 0.49 -6.52
N LEU A 80 -0.13 -0.09 -7.41
CA LEU A 80 -1.58 0.04 -7.42
C LEU A 80 -2.17 -0.98 -6.43
N HIS A 81 -2.73 -0.48 -5.34
CA HIS A 81 -3.36 -1.32 -4.34
C HIS A 81 -4.88 -1.35 -4.53
N GLN A 82 -5.44 -2.57 -4.58
CA GLN A 82 -6.88 -2.80 -4.48
C GLN A 82 -7.11 -3.82 -3.36
N ARG A 83 -7.66 -3.37 -2.22
CA ARG A 83 -7.92 -4.21 -1.04
C ARG A 83 -9.36 -4.04 -0.59
N LYS A 84 -9.89 -5.04 0.10
CA LYS A 84 -11.13 -4.88 0.86
C LYS A 84 -10.78 -4.26 2.20
N GLU A 85 -11.51 -3.21 2.55
CA GLU A 85 -11.30 -2.43 3.75
C GLU A 85 -12.62 -2.26 4.47
N TRP A 86 -12.58 -2.46 5.78
CA TRP A 86 -13.67 -2.20 6.70
C TRP A 86 -13.17 -1.27 7.77
N GLU A 87 -13.81 -0.12 7.88
CA GLU A 87 -13.43 0.95 8.79
C GLU A 87 -14.65 1.40 9.60
N ASP A 88 -14.47 1.58 10.91
CA ASP A 88 -15.50 2.13 11.80
C ASP A 88 -14.86 2.96 12.92
N VAL A 89 -15.62 3.92 13.43
CA VAL A 89 -15.22 4.76 14.57
C VAL A 89 -15.49 4.00 15.86
N ILE A 90 -14.51 3.97 16.75
CA ILE A 90 -14.58 3.32 18.06
C ILE A 90 -14.48 4.35 19.19
N ALA A 91 -15.01 4.03 20.37
CA ALA A 91 -15.11 4.98 21.47
C ALA A 91 -13.76 5.28 22.14
N ALA A 92 -12.83 4.31 22.13
CA ALA A 92 -11.56 4.41 22.85
C ALA A 92 -10.47 3.58 22.19
N ASN A 93 -9.24 3.67 22.72
CA ASN A 93 -8.07 2.94 22.25
C ASN A 93 -8.08 1.45 22.65
N HIS A 94 -9.15 0.73 22.28
CA HIS A 94 -9.27 -0.72 22.45
C HIS A 94 -10.01 -1.30 21.26
N LEU A 95 -9.72 -2.56 20.91
CA LEU A 95 -10.43 -3.24 19.84
C LEU A 95 -11.92 -3.33 20.18
N ASP A 96 -12.77 -3.00 19.21
CA ASP A 96 -14.22 -3.11 19.33
C ASP A 96 -14.73 -4.12 18.30
N TYR A 97 -14.94 -5.34 18.76
CA TYR A 97 -15.41 -6.44 17.92
C TYR A 97 -16.87 -6.26 17.49
N THR A 98 -17.65 -5.39 18.14
CA THR A 98 -19.03 -5.09 17.74
C THR A 98 -19.08 -4.30 16.43
N LYS A 99 -17.99 -3.61 16.09
CA LYS A 99 -17.82 -2.89 14.81
C LYS A 99 -17.41 -3.77 13.65
N ILE A 100 -17.19 -5.07 13.88
CA ILE A 100 -16.85 -6.02 12.83
C ILE A 100 -18.15 -6.60 12.27
N LEU A 101 -18.65 -5.99 11.19
CA LEU A 101 -19.96 -6.34 10.61
C LEU A 101 -19.87 -7.36 9.46
N ASN A 102 -18.69 -7.60 8.91
CA ASN A 102 -18.52 -8.54 7.81
C ASN A 102 -18.62 -9.99 8.32
N PRO A 103 -19.51 -10.84 7.76
CA PRO A 103 -19.72 -12.21 8.25
C PRO A 103 -18.47 -13.10 8.26
N ASP A 104 -17.57 -12.95 7.30
CA ASP A 104 -16.35 -13.76 7.25
C ASP A 104 -15.34 -13.33 8.32
N LEU A 105 -15.25 -12.02 8.58
CA LEU A 105 -14.46 -11.51 9.70
C LEU A 105 -15.08 -11.89 11.05
N ILE A 106 -16.41 -11.81 11.20
CA ILE A 106 -17.11 -12.21 12.43
C ILE A 106 -16.72 -13.64 12.84
N LYS A 107 -16.66 -14.58 11.89
CA LYS A 107 -16.25 -15.97 12.16
C LYS A 107 -14.83 -16.07 12.74
N ILE A 108 -13.89 -15.27 12.24
CA ILE A 108 -12.50 -15.24 12.72
C ILE A 108 -12.46 -14.70 14.16
N PHE A 109 -13.17 -13.60 14.42
CA PHE A 109 -13.18 -12.93 15.73
C PHE A 109 -14.17 -13.51 16.75
N ALA A 110 -14.97 -14.52 16.39
CA ALA A 110 -15.93 -15.17 17.29
C ALA A 110 -15.25 -15.97 18.42
N ASN A 111 -14.01 -16.42 18.22
CA ASN A 111 -13.28 -17.21 19.20
C ASN A 111 -12.69 -16.30 20.31
N GLN A 112 -13.18 -16.44 21.54
CA GLN A 112 -12.69 -15.66 22.69
C GLN A 112 -11.19 -15.81 22.92
N LYS A 113 -10.65 -17.03 22.87
CA LYS A 113 -9.21 -17.27 23.07
C LYS A 113 -8.37 -16.58 22.02
N PHE A 114 -8.88 -16.47 20.79
CA PHE A 114 -8.21 -15.72 19.74
C PHE A 114 -8.19 -14.23 20.06
N ARG A 115 -9.32 -13.66 20.48
CA ARG A 115 -9.42 -12.25 20.89
C ARG A 115 -8.49 -11.92 22.06
N ASP A 116 -8.42 -12.79 23.06
CA ASP A 116 -7.56 -12.61 24.24
C ASP A 116 -6.07 -12.69 23.91
N ALA A 117 -5.71 -13.37 22.81
CA ALA A 117 -4.33 -13.48 22.34
C ALA A 117 -3.88 -12.27 21.50
N LEU A 118 -4.80 -11.44 21.01
CA LEU A 118 -4.45 -10.25 20.22
C LEU A 118 -3.76 -9.21 21.11
N ARG A 119 -2.60 -8.73 20.65
CA ARG A 119 -1.82 -7.69 21.33
C ARG A 119 -1.28 -6.68 20.31
N PRO A 120 -0.96 -5.45 20.74
CA PRO A 120 -0.15 -4.55 19.92
C PRO A 120 1.16 -5.23 19.53
N ILE A 121 1.50 -5.20 18.24
CA ILE A 121 2.76 -5.76 17.72
C ILE A 121 3.70 -4.68 17.17
N PHE A 122 3.16 -3.61 16.59
CA PHE A 122 3.95 -2.44 16.17
C PHE A 122 3.05 -1.23 16.02
N GLN A 123 3.67 -0.05 15.89
CA GLN A 123 2.94 1.19 15.60
C GLN A 123 3.59 2.00 14.49
N THR A 124 2.78 2.82 13.82
CA THR A 124 3.28 3.86 12.91
C THR A 124 2.87 5.22 13.43
N GLU A 125 3.82 6.15 13.46
CA GLU A 125 3.60 7.55 13.80
C GLU A 125 3.94 8.41 12.59
N VAL A 126 2.92 8.98 11.96
CA VAL A 126 3.07 9.68 10.67
C VAL A 126 2.39 11.03 10.74
N ARG A 127 3.06 12.06 10.23
CA ARG A 127 2.45 13.32 9.86
C ARG A 127 2.05 13.23 8.39
N ARG A 128 0.75 13.13 8.15
CA ARG A 128 0.16 13.08 6.81
C ARG A 128 -0.22 14.48 6.37
N SER A 129 0.26 14.94 5.22
CA SER A 129 -0.21 16.16 4.55
C SER A 129 -1.01 15.78 3.31
N GLU A 130 -2.21 16.31 3.17
CA GLU A 130 -3.16 15.95 2.10
C GLU A 130 -3.47 17.14 1.21
N TRP A 131 -3.50 16.91 -0.10
CA TRP A 131 -3.95 17.85 -1.12
C TRP A 131 -5.05 17.19 -1.95
N GLN A 132 -6.21 17.85 -2.01
CA GLN A 132 -7.27 17.47 -2.95
C GLN A 132 -6.95 18.07 -4.30
N LEU A 133 -6.86 17.24 -5.33
CA LEU A 133 -6.52 17.64 -6.70
C LEU A 133 -7.73 17.41 -7.61
N ALA A 134 -8.07 18.41 -8.42
CA ALA A 134 -9.08 18.32 -9.44
C ALA A 134 -8.49 18.66 -10.81
N PHE A 135 -8.96 17.95 -11.83
CA PHE A 135 -8.48 18.10 -13.21
C PHE A 135 -9.64 18.51 -14.13
N ASP A 136 -9.31 19.15 -15.25
CA ASP A 136 -10.31 19.72 -16.19
C ASP A 136 -11.28 18.68 -16.76
N ASN A 137 -10.85 17.41 -16.85
CA ASN A 137 -11.67 16.30 -17.31
C ASN A 137 -12.59 15.72 -16.23
N GLY A 138 -12.62 16.31 -15.03
CA GLY A 138 -13.44 15.88 -13.89
C GLY A 138 -12.83 14.80 -13.01
N ASP A 139 -11.64 14.29 -13.34
CA ASP A 139 -10.91 13.37 -12.45
C ASP A 139 -10.56 14.08 -11.12
N LYS A 140 -10.51 13.31 -10.04
CA LYS A 140 -10.14 13.78 -8.70
C LYS A 140 -9.17 12.82 -8.05
N ILE A 141 -8.06 13.36 -7.54
CA ILE A 141 -7.03 12.63 -6.82
C ILE A 141 -6.83 13.26 -5.45
N GLU A 142 -6.67 12.44 -4.42
CA GLU A 142 -6.04 12.88 -3.18
C GLU A 142 -4.56 12.52 -3.24
N LEU A 143 -3.69 13.53 -3.10
CA LEU A 143 -2.26 13.34 -2.86
C LEU A 143 -2.03 13.41 -1.36
N ALA A 144 -1.50 12.34 -0.77
CA ALA A 144 -1.06 12.30 0.62
C ALA A 144 0.46 12.15 0.68
N LEU A 145 1.13 12.99 1.46
CA LEU A 145 2.55 12.85 1.83
C LEU A 145 2.64 12.39 3.28
N ASP A 146 3.30 11.26 3.48
CA ASP A 146 3.50 10.66 4.79
C ASP A 146 4.96 10.78 5.22
N LEU A 147 5.18 11.51 6.33
CA LEU A 147 6.49 11.66 6.97
C LEU A 147 6.42 11.18 8.41
N GLY A 148 7.26 10.23 8.78
CA GLY A 148 7.29 9.73 10.15
C GLY A 148 8.12 8.48 10.33
N GLN A 149 7.62 7.56 11.14
CA GLN A 149 8.33 6.33 11.48
C GLN A 149 7.39 5.16 11.75
N LEU A 150 7.87 3.97 11.38
CA LEU A 150 7.42 2.69 11.91
C LEU A 150 8.23 2.41 13.18
N VAL A 151 7.57 1.97 14.24
CA VAL A 151 8.17 1.64 15.53
C VAL A 151 7.81 0.21 15.90
N VAL A 152 8.83 -0.60 16.16
CA VAL A 152 8.71 -1.99 16.61
C VAL A 152 9.61 -2.16 17.83
N ASP A 153 9.02 -2.31 19.01
CA ASP A 153 9.72 -2.29 20.31
C ASP A 153 10.67 -1.07 20.43
N LYS A 154 11.99 -1.32 20.43
CA LYS A 154 13.06 -0.29 20.52
C LYS A 154 13.64 0.11 19.16
N LYS A 155 13.16 -0.49 18.06
CA LYS A 155 13.63 -0.22 16.69
C LYS A 155 12.68 0.74 16.00
N SER A 156 13.23 1.57 15.13
CA SER A 156 12.45 2.50 14.31
C SER A 156 12.98 2.57 12.88
N GLU A 157 12.07 2.74 11.93
CA GLU A 157 12.37 2.90 10.51
C GLU A 157 11.63 4.11 9.96
N SER A 158 12.31 4.94 9.17
CA SER A 158 11.72 6.14 8.60
C SER A 158 10.64 5.82 7.56
N ILE A 159 9.53 6.53 7.63
CA ILE A 159 8.48 6.53 6.61
C ILE A 159 8.58 7.86 5.85
N CYS A 160 8.80 7.76 4.54
CA CYS A 160 8.77 8.88 3.61
C CYS A 160 8.16 8.37 2.28
N GLU A 161 6.86 8.56 2.12
CA GLU A 161 6.12 8.04 0.98
C GLU A 161 5.01 9.01 0.56
N ILE A 162 4.59 8.91 -0.70
CA ILE A 162 3.40 9.55 -1.22
C ILE A 162 2.36 8.50 -1.62
N GLU A 163 1.10 8.80 -1.38
CA GLU A 163 -0.04 8.01 -1.83
C GLU A 163 -0.89 8.91 -2.74
N LEU A 164 -1.22 8.40 -3.93
CA LEU A 164 -2.16 9.02 -4.86
C LEU A 164 -3.43 8.17 -4.87
N GLU A 165 -4.50 8.65 -4.25
CA GLU A 165 -5.77 7.94 -4.16
C GLU A 165 -6.77 8.51 -5.18
N LEU A 166 -7.39 7.64 -5.97
CA LEU A 166 -8.44 8.03 -6.92
C LEU A 166 -9.76 8.28 -6.17
N LYS A 167 -10.20 9.54 -6.12
CA LYS A 167 -11.50 9.90 -5.52
C LYS A 167 -12.63 9.88 -6.54
N ALA A 168 -12.34 10.19 -7.81
CA ALA A 168 -13.27 10.06 -8.93
C ALA A 168 -12.53 10.00 -10.26
N GLY A 169 -13.10 9.31 -11.25
CA GLY A 169 -12.58 9.31 -12.63
C GLY A 169 -11.81 8.05 -13.02
N ASN A 170 -10.80 8.21 -13.88
CA ASN A 170 -10.03 7.09 -14.44
C ASN A 170 -8.74 6.79 -13.64
N ALA A 171 -8.50 5.51 -13.30
CA ALA A 171 -7.29 5.08 -12.59
C ALA A 171 -5.97 5.36 -13.34
N GLY A 172 -6.00 5.47 -14.67
CA GLY A 172 -4.85 5.89 -15.47
C GLY A 172 -4.30 7.26 -15.07
N ARG A 173 -5.17 8.17 -14.57
CA ARG A 173 -4.76 9.49 -14.10
C ARG A 173 -3.75 9.44 -12.96
N LEU A 174 -3.79 8.40 -12.13
CA LEU A 174 -2.80 8.22 -11.05
C LEU A 174 -1.38 8.06 -11.65
N PHE A 175 -1.26 7.28 -12.72
CA PHE A 175 0.02 7.07 -13.41
C PHE A 175 0.45 8.31 -14.18
N ASP A 176 -0.47 8.97 -14.88
CA ASP A 176 -0.16 10.23 -15.59
C ASP A 176 0.39 11.28 -14.64
N PHE A 177 -0.27 11.46 -13.48
CA PHE A 177 0.18 12.42 -12.48
C PHE A 177 1.50 12.00 -11.83
N ALA A 178 1.69 10.71 -11.52
CA ALA A 178 2.97 10.21 -11.02
C ALA A 178 4.13 10.44 -12.00
N LEU A 179 3.90 10.24 -13.30
CA LEU A 179 4.88 10.52 -14.36
C LEU A 179 5.19 12.01 -14.47
N GLU A 180 4.20 12.87 -14.27
CA GLU A 180 4.39 14.32 -14.25
C GLU A 180 5.28 14.75 -13.07
N LEU A 181 5.02 14.24 -11.86
CA LEU A 181 5.87 14.46 -10.68
C LEU A 181 7.30 13.92 -10.90
N GLN A 182 7.43 12.77 -11.56
CA GLN A 182 8.72 12.11 -11.80
C GLN A 182 9.67 12.90 -12.70
N ARG A 183 9.17 13.90 -13.43
CA ARG A 183 10.03 14.75 -14.28
C ARG A 183 11.10 15.50 -13.48
N VAL A 184 10.85 15.78 -12.21
CA VAL A 184 11.77 16.52 -11.33
C VAL A 184 12.00 15.87 -9.97
N ILE A 185 11.21 14.85 -9.60
CA ILE A 185 11.35 14.11 -8.34
C ILE A 185 11.65 12.65 -8.64
N PRO A 186 12.73 12.04 -8.10
CA PRO A 186 13.04 10.63 -8.33
C PRO A 186 12.11 9.72 -7.50
N LEU A 187 10.85 9.58 -7.93
CA LEU A 187 9.87 8.71 -7.29
C LEU A 187 10.05 7.27 -7.78
N THR A 188 9.92 6.31 -6.86
CA THR A 188 9.85 4.87 -7.20
C THR A 188 8.54 4.27 -6.75
N LEU A 189 8.04 3.25 -7.45
CA LEU A 189 6.85 2.53 -7.01
C LEU A 189 7.14 1.80 -5.70
N GLU A 190 6.23 1.90 -4.74
CA GLU A 190 6.34 1.21 -3.46
C GLU A 190 5.18 0.22 -3.32
N ASN A 191 5.50 -1.07 -3.38
CA ASN A 191 4.52 -2.15 -3.29
C ASN A 191 4.28 -2.64 -1.86
N THR A 192 5.13 -2.22 -0.93
CA THR A 192 5.13 -2.69 0.45
C THR A 192 4.30 -1.73 1.29
N SER A 193 3.17 -2.22 1.80
CA SER A 193 2.39 -1.42 2.75
C SER A 193 3.11 -1.26 4.09
N LYS A 194 2.79 -0.20 4.82
CA LYS A 194 3.31 0.04 6.19
C LYS A 194 3.08 -1.17 7.11
N ALA A 195 1.97 -1.89 6.94
CA ALA A 195 1.69 -3.12 7.67
C ALA A 195 2.71 -4.23 7.33
N GLN A 196 2.98 -4.45 6.04
CA GLN A 196 3.98 -5.42 5.58
C GLN A 196 5.39 -5.08 6.09
N ARG A 197 5.77 -3.79 6.09
CA ARG A 197 7.02 -3.31 6.70
C ARG A 197 7.09 -3.67 8.19
N GLY A 198 6.00 -3.43 8.95
CA GLY A 198 5.91 -3.81 10.36
C GLY A 198 6.05 -5.31 10.60
N TYR A 199 5.33 -6.14 9.83
CA TYR A 199 5.41 -7.60 9.95
C TYR A 199 6.79 -8.16 9.62
N ALA A 200 7.55 -7.54 8.72
CA ALA A 200 8.90 -7.98 8.34
C ALA A 200 9.91 -7.96 9.51
N TYR A 201 9.64 -7.22 10.60
CA TYR A 201 10.45 -7.26 11.83
C TYR A 201 10.26 -8.54 12.64
N PHE A 202 9.09 -9.17 12.54
CA PHE A 202 8.75 -10.39 13.28
C PHE A 202 8.99 -11.63 12.42
N ARG A 203 8.71 -11.52 11.13
CA ARG A 203 8.89 -12.59 10.15
C ARG A 203 9.60 -12.01 8.94
N THR A 204 10.92 -11.96 9.02
CA THR A 204 11.75 -11.55 7.89
C THR A 204 11.71 -12.65 6.83
N GLU A 205 11.13 -12.35 5.69
CA GLU A 205 11.22 -13.22 4.53
C GLU A 205 12.45 -12.78 3.72
N PRO A 206 13.41 -13.69 3.45
CA PRO A 206 14.51 -13.36 2.55
C PRO A 206 13.92 -13.08 1.16
N PRO A 207 14.52 -12.15 0.39
CA PRO A 207 14.10 -11.98 -1.00
C PRO A 207 14.23 -13.31 -1.73
N VAL A 208 13.18 -13.69 -2.46
CA VAL A 208 13.14 -14.95 -3.21
C VAL A 208 13.20 -14.62 -4.69
N ILE A 209 14.06 -15.32 -5.41
CA ILE A 209 14.10 -15.24 -6.87
C ILE A 209 12.73 -15.66 -7.42
N PHE A 210 12.10 -14.76 -8.16
CA PHE A 210 10.81 -15.03 -8.78
C PHE A 210 10.98 -15.24 -10.29
N LYS A 211 10.84 -16.49 -10.72
CA LYS A 211 10.94 -16.86 -12.13
C LYS A 211 9.60 -16.70 -12.84
N ALA A 212 9.67 -16.44 -14.14
CA ALA A 212 8.54 -16.39 -15.05
C ALA A 212 7.58 -17.57 -14.83
N GLN A 213 6.30 -17.27 -14.64
CA GLN A 213 5.25 -18.28 -14.57
C GLN A 213 4.41 -18.29 -15.85
N LEU A 214 3.86 -19.46 -16.18
CA LEU A 214 2.85 -19.58 -17.23
C LEU A 214 1.51 -19.08 -16.68
N PRO A 215 0.96 -17.95 -17.19
CA PRO A 215 -0.32 -17.46 -16.71
C PRO A 215 -1.43 -18.43 -17.10
N LYS A 216 -2.34 -18.71 -16.16
CA LYS A 216 -3.54 -19.51 -16.43
C LYS A 216 -4.51 -18.70 -17.29
N LEU A 217 -4.55 -19.00 -18.58
CA LEU A 217 -5.52 -18.46 -19.52
C LEU A 217 -6.82 -19.26 -19.41
N VAL A 218 -7.95 -18.56 -19.58
CA VAL A 218 -9.27 -19.23 -19.62
C VAL A 218 -9.49 -19.68 -21.05
N ASN A 219 -10.08 -20.86 -21.25
CA ASN A 219 -10.47 -21.31 -22.59
C ASN A 219 -11.42 -20.29 -23.22
N ASN A 220 -11.19 -19.96 -24.49
CA ASN A 220 -11.92 -18.93 -25.24
C ASN A 220 -11.73 -17.49 -24.73
N ALA A 221 -10.67 -17.20 -23.95
CA ALA A 221 -10.30 -15.82 -23.66
C ALA A 221 -9.97 -15.08 -24.97
N ASP A 222 -10.47 -13.86 -25.11
CA ASP A 222 -10.09 -12.99 -26.22
C ASP A 222 -8.61 -12.59 -26.11
N ALA A 223 -8.02 -12.18 -27.24
CA ALA A 223 -6.62 -11.82 -27.31
C ALA A 223 -6.23 -10.68 -26.35
N SER A 224 -7.12 -9.71 -26.09
CA SER A 224 -6.86 -8.60 -25.16
C SER A 224 -6.80 -9.10 -23.72
N SER A 225 -7.72 -9.96 -23.31
CA SER A 225 -7.72 -10.59 -21.99
C SER A 225 -6.51 -11.48 -21.76
N ALA A 226 -6.11 -12.25 -22.78
CA ALA A 226 -4.89 -13.07 -22.73
C ALA A 226 -3.63 -12.20 -22.63
N PHE A 227 -3.51 -11.18 -23.46
CA PHE A 227 -2.40 -10.23 -23.44
C PHE A 227 -2.26 -9.55 -22.08
N LYS A 228 -3.36 -9.03 -21.51
CA LYS A 228 -3.34 -8.40 -20.17
C LYS A 228 -2.79 -9.36 -19.12
N LYS A 229 -3.23 -10.62 -19.10
CA LYS A 229 -2.72 -11.61 -18.14
C LYS A 229 -1.22 -11.88 -18.30
N ILE A 230 -0.74 -11.97 -19.54
CA ILE A 230 0.68 -12.18 -19.84
C ILE A 230 1.51 -10.97 -19.43
N ALA A 231 1.08 -9.76 -19.81
CA ALA A 231 1.73 -8.51 -19.45
C ALA A 231 1.80 -8.34 -17.92
N TRP A 232 0.70 -8.61 -17.21
CA TRP A 232 0.68 -8.57 -15.75
C TRP A 232 1.61 -9.57 -15.10
N GLU A 233 1.74 -10.78 -15.64
CA GLU A 233 2.72 -11.74 -15.13
C GLU A 233 4.14 -11.18 -15.32
N CYS A 234 4.47 -10.65 -16.50
CA CYS A 234 5.81 -10.12 -16.76
C CYS A 234 6.14 -8.97 -15.80
N ILE A 235 5.18 -8.08 -15.56
CA ILE A 235 5.38 -6.97 -14.63
C ILE A 235 5.51 -7.48 -13.18
N ASN A 236 4.70 -8.47 -12.77
CA ASN A 236 4.84 -9.10 -11.47
C ASN A 236 6.21 -9.78 -11.32
N GLN A 237 6.72 -10.45 -12.35
CA GLN A 237 8.07 -11.01 -12.35
C GLN A 237 9.13 -9.93 -12.16
N LEU A 238 9.02 -8.81 -12.88
CA LEU A 238 9.93 -7.68 -12.75
C LEU A 238 9.97 -7.18 -11.30
N GLN A 239 8.82 -6.91 -10.71
CA GLN A 239 8.72 -6.30 -9.38
C GLN A 239 9.10 -7.24 -8.24
N ARG A 240 8.74 -8.52 -8.32
CA ARG A 240 9.07 -9.48 -7.26
C ARG A 240 10.58 -9.73 -7.13
N ASN A 241 11.38 -9.37 -8.13
CA ASN A 241 12.83 -9.44 -8.07
C ASN A 241 13.50 -8.10 -7.73
N GLU A 242 12.76 -7.00 -7.62
CA GLU A 242 13.32 -5.66 -7.36
C GLU A 242 14.08 -5.60 -6.03
N ASP A 243 13.48 -6.11 -4.95
CA ASP A 243 14.11 -6.11 -3.61
C ASP A 243 15.42 -6.94 -3.60
N MET A 244 15.49 -8.03 -4.36
CA MET A 244 16.73 -8.81 -4.51
C MET A 244 17.85 -7.96 -5.14
N VAL A 245 17.50 -7.18 -6.17
CA VAL A 245 18.46 -6.31 -6.87
C VAL A 245 18.89 -5.13 -6.00
N LEU A 246 17.94 -4.47 -5.33
CA LEU A 246 18.24 -3.32 -4.46
C LEU A 246 19.13 -3.71 -3.27
N ARG A 247 18.98 -4.92 -2.73
CA ARG A 247 19.85 -5.44 -1.66
C ARG A 247 21.22 -5.92 -2.16
N GLY A 248 21.42 -6.03 -3.48
CA GLY A 248 22.67 -6.50 -4.07
C GLY A 248 23.02 -7.95 -3.72
N ALA A 249 22.01 -8.76 -3.37
CA ALA A 249 22.22 -10.08 -2.76
C ALA A 249 22.50 -11.20 -3.79
N ASP A 250 22.00 -11.07 -5.02
CA ASP A 250 22.18 -12.10 -6.06
C ASP A 250 22.05 -11.50 -7.49
N VAL A 251 23.00 -11.85 -8.37
CA VAL A 251 22.98 -11.49 -9.80
C VAL A 251 21.78 -12.07 -10.54
N GLU A 252 21.22 -13.17 -10.04
CA GLU A 252 20.05 -13.82 -10.63
C GLU A 252 18.80 -12.93 -10.54
N GLY A 253 18.70 -12.04 -9.55
CA GLY A 253 17.64 -11.04 -9.48
C GLY A 253 17.64 -10.12 -10.71
N VAL A 254 18.83 -9.62 -11.08
CA VAL A 254 19.02 -8.79 -12.28
C VAL A 254 18.69 -9.59 -13.54
N HIS A 255 19.12 -10.85 -13.59
CA HIS A 255 18.83 -11.74 -14.72
C HIS A 255 17.31 -11.93 -14.91
N GLN A 256 16.56 -12.22 -13.85
CA GLN A 256 15.11 -12.40 -13.91
C GLN A 256 14.37 -11.10 -14.28
N MET A 257 14.81 -9.94 -13.78
CA MET A 257 14.25 -8.65 -14.20
C MET A 257 14.46 -8.40 -15.71
N ARG A 258 15.64 -8.74 -16.25
CA ARG A 258 15.91 -8.64 -17.70
C ARG A 258 15.03 -9.59 -18.53
N ILE A 259 14.79 -10.81 -18.04
CA ILE A 259 13.87 -11.76 -18.68
C ILE A 259 12.45 -11.17 -18.74
N ALA A 260 11.97 -10.64 -17.62
CA ALA A 260 10.65 -10.02 -17.51
C ALA A 260 10.47 -8.90 -18.55
N LEU A 261 11.44 -7.99 -18.65
CA LEU A 261 11.42 -6.89 -19.63
C LEU A 261 11.45 -7.38 -21.08
N ARG A 262 12.25 -8.42 -21.38
CA ARG A 262 12.28 -9.02 -22.72
C ARG A 262 10.93 -9.62 -23.10
N ARG A 263 10.32 -10.37 -22.17
CA ARG A 263 8.99 -10.98 -22.37
C ARG A 263 7.91 -9.94 -22.58
N LEU A 264 7.94 -8.84 -21.83
CA LEU A 264 6.97 -7.75 -21.96
C LEU A 264 7.05 -7.02 -23.31
N ARG A 265 8.22 -7.04 -23.96
CA ARG A 265 8.46 -6.41 -25.27
C ARG A 265 8.21 -7.32 -26.48
N SER A 266 8.03 -8.62 -26.25
CA SER A 266 7.85 -9.64 -27.31
C SER A 266 6.36 -9.85 -27.57
#